data_AF-K0T3Z7-F1
#
_entry.id   AF-K0T3Z7-F1
#
_cell.length_a   1.000
_cell.length_b   1.000
_cell.length_c   1.000
_cell.angle_alpha   90.00
_cell.angle_beta   90.00
_cell.angle_gamma   90.00
#
_symmetry.space_group_name_H-M   'P 1'
#
loop_
_entity.id
_entity.type
_entity.pdbx_description
1 polymer ?
#
loop_
_entity_poly.entity_id
_entity_poly.type
_entity_poly.pdbx_seq_one_letter_code
_entity_poly.pdbx_strand_id
1 'polypeptide(L)'
;MQSKIYNPPPPPIFSSSPSHPHYPLSIVGRRYYHSPENMLYPNPFSTEVRGLESQGDLFDSHGHELLEAASIYQSLQAERVAISEDAESSGGDPSVDLPSHIGQCVERNDVAAILRWFGERTSPEFKARINARASDRDNAALLHICAEEGNADIARVLLQLGADVDVKDSGGGTPLVRTLQADAFETCGRLALEWGATTAGRRAIALLEGSESERDVFTATLLMSELGGRRCEVVGHGRSDLNGNTCVADEHLPEKDEYRVTMEHSREELVLSHENLKRRDRTPRDPGYFVEFNEGAMTRREFASNEECQAFVASIAASDGVARAAQAEATTNQAEATTNPNSS
;
A
#
# COMPACT_ATOMS: atom_id res chain seq x y z
N MET A 1 9.92 -40.46 81.21
CA MET A 1 10.37 -39.22 80.52
C MET A 1 11.80 -39.45 80.07
N GLN A 2 11.99 -39.78 78.79
CA GLN A 2 13.32 -39.74 78.16
C GLN A 2 13.12 -39.70 76.65
N SER A 3 13.51 -38.56 76.11
CA SER A 3 13.67 -38.18 74.72
C SER A 3 14.50 -39.20 73.95
N LYS A 4 13.95 -39.78 72.88
CA LYS A 4 14.75 -40.36 71.81
C LYS A 4 14.72 -39.43 70.61
N ILE A 5 15.89 -38.87 70.36
CA ILE A 5 16.27 -38.08 69.20
C ILE A 5 16.06 -38.94 67.95
N TYR A 6 15.14 -38.52 67.09
CA TYR A 6 14.87 -39.15 65.80
C TYR A 6 15.77 -38.46 64.77
N ASN A 7 16.84 -39.13 64.34
CA ASN A 7 17.66 -38.69 63.21
C ASN A 7 16.94 -39.04 61.90
N PRO A 8 16.63 -38.06 61.03
CA PRO A 8 15.96 -38.33 59.77
C PRO A 8 16.92 -39.02 58.76
N PRO A 9 16.39 -39.90 57.89
CA PRO A 9 17.18 -40.51 56.81
C PRO A 9 17.58 -39.46 55.75
N PRO A 10 18.68 -39.70 55.00
CA PRO A 10 19.19 -38.76 54.00
C PRO A 10 18.19 -38.51 52.87
N PRO A 11 18.23 -37.32 52.21
CA PRO A 11 17.27 -36.95 51.19
C PRO A 11 17.36 -37.87 49.97
N PRO A 12 16.22 -38.21 49.33
CA PRO A 12 16.23 -38.98 48.10
C PRO A 12 16.84 -38.15 46.96
N ILE A 13 17.68 -38.83 46.18
CA ILE A 13 18.34 -38.36 44.96
C ILE A 13 17.25 -37.95 43.95
N PHE A 14 17.34 -36.74 43.41
CA PHE A 14 16.48 -36.28 42.31
C PHE A 14 16.71 -37.16 41.06
N SER A 15 15.78 -38.07 40.77
CA SER A 15 15.59 -38.60 39.42
C SER A 15 14.29 -38.03 38.85
N SER A 16 14.43 -37.02 37.99
CA SER A 16 13.34 -36.40 37.27
C SER A 16 12.80 -37.34 36.18
N SER A 17 11.57 -37.83 36.36
CA SER A 17 10.53 -38.19 35.34
C SER A 17 9.41 -39.00 36.03
N PRO A 18 8.16 -39.15 35.51
CA PRO A 18 7.52 -38.62 34.29
C PRO A 18 6.02 -38.15 34.45
N SER A 19 5.43 -37.47 33.45
CA SER A 19 4.07 -37.75 32.90
C SER A 19 3.64 -36.72 31.81
N HIS A 20 3.21 -37.26 30.65
CA HIS A 20 2.82 -36.58 29.40
C HIS A 20 1.39 -35.95 29.43
N PRO A 21 0.92 -35.25 28.36
CA PRO A 21 0.43 -35.91 27.15
C PRO A 21 0.93 -35.33 25.81
N HIS A 22 1.35 -36.25 24.94
CA HIS A 22 1.22 -36.29 23.49
C HIS A 22 0.70 -35.03 22.75
N TYR A 23 1.59 -34.37 22.02
CA TYR A 23 1.25 -33.84 20.69
C TYR A 23 1.89 -34.74 19.63
N PRO A 24 1.15 -35.15 18.60
CA PRO A 24 1.67 -36.07 17.59
C PRO A 24 2.74 -35.39 16.74
N LEU A 25 3.98 -35.78 16.96
CA LEU A 25 5.07 -35.72 15.98
C LEU A 25 4.69 -36.58 14.77
N SER A 26 4.02 -35.98 13.79
CA SER A 26 3.97 -36.51 12.44
C SER A 26 3.57 -35.45 11.40
N ILE A 27 4.43 -34.44 11.21
CA ILE A 27 4.69 -33.96 9.85
C ILE A 27 6.16 -34.28 9.59
N VAL A 28 6.29 -35.43 8.91
CA VAL A 28 7.52 -36.02 8.43
C VAL A 28 8.30 -35.00 7.63
N GLY A 29 9.58 -34.88 7.93
CA GLY A 29 10.47 -33.86 7.39
C GLY A 29 10.51 -33.81 5.87
N ARG A 30 10.43 -32.59 5.35
CA ARG A 30 11.31 -32.18 4.28
C ARG A 30 12.51 -31.50 4.93
N ARG A 31 13.66 -32.18 4.88
CA ARG A 31 14.95 -31.60 5.23
C ARG A 31 15.19 -30.39 4.32
N TYR A 32 15.10 -29.18 4.86
CA TYR A 32 15.72 -27.99 4.25
C TYR A 32 17.25 -28.11 4.42
N TYR A 33 17.84 -29.09 3.75
CA TYR A 33 19.28 -29.16 3.51
C TYR A 33 19.44 -29.33 2.01
N HIS A 34 19.46 -28.22 1.29
CA HIS A 34 20.20 -28.20 0.04
C HIS A 34 21.69 -28.16 0.41
N SER A 35 22.43 -29.11 -0.16
CA SER A 35 23.87 -29.23 -0.01
C SER A 35 24.54 -27.86 -0.20
N PRO A 36 25.49 -27.44 0.67
CA PRO A 36 26.18 -26.15 0.55
C PRO A 36 26.90 -25.95 -0.78
N GLU A 37 27.15 -27.05 -1.52
CA GLU A 37 28.01 -27.06 -2.70
C GLU A 37 27.29 -26.74 -4.02
N ASN A 38 25.96 -26.61 -4.03
CA ASN A 38 25.19 -26.31 -5.26
C ASN A 38 24.35 -25.02 -5.20
N MET A 39 24.53 -24.20 -4.17
CA MET A 39 23.94 -22.86 -4.16
C MET A 39 24.83 -21.92 -4.97
N LEU A 40 24.41 -21.62 -6.21
CA LEU A 40 25.00 -20.57 -7.03
C LEU A 40 24.88 -19.16 -6.40
N TYR A 41 24.14 -19.02 -5.29
CA TYR A 41 23.96 -17.78 -4.55
C TYR A 41 23.88 -18.08 -3.04
N PRO A 42 24.66 -17.39 -2.18
CA PRO A 42 24.62 -17.61 -0.74
C PRO A 42 23.21 -17.35 -0.18
N ASN A 43 22.79 -18.19 0.76
CA ASN A 43 21.56 -18.02 1.52
C ASN A 43 21.59 -16.65 2.23
N PRO A 44 20.69 -15.70 1.90
CA PRO A 44 20.70 -14.32 2.41
C PRO A 44 20.35 -14.21 3.90
N PHE A 45 19.97 -15.31 4.56
CA PHE A 45 19.50 -15.30 5.94
C PHE A 45 20.60 -15.52 6.99
N SER A 46 21.88 -15.37 6.63
CA SER A 46 22.95 -15.85 7.51
C SER A 46 23.05 -15.13 8.85
N THR A 47 22.51 -13.92 9.02
CA THR A 47 22.64 -13.15 10.27
C THR A 47 21.39 -13.21 11.14
N GLU A 48 20.21 -13.10 10.54
CA GLU A 48 18.93 -13.03 11.25
C GLU A 48 18.39 -14.41 11.64
N VAL A 49 18.51 -15.41 10.74
CA VAL A 49 18.26 -16.82 11.11
C VAL A 49 19.23 -17.26 12.20
N ARG A 50 20.50 -16.82 12.18
CA ARG A 50 21.41 -17.08 13.32
C ARG A 50 20.95 -16.40 14.61
N GLY A 51 20.29 -15.24 14.52
CA GLY A 51 19.67 -14.54 15.64
C GLY A 51 18.50 -15.34 16.23
N LEU A 52 17.53 -15.73 15.40
CA LEU A 52 16.38 -16.54 15.78
C LEU A 52 16.78 -17.95 16.25
N GLU A 53 17.77 -18.58 15.60
CA GLU A 53 18.38 -19.84 16.05
C GLU A 53 19.03 -19.70 17.42
N SER A 54 19.70 -18.56 17.70
CA SER A 54 20.33 -18.32 19.00
C SER A 54 19.32 -18.08 20.13
N GLN A 55 18.11 -17.65 19.78
CA GLN A 55 17.00 -17.38 20.70
C GLN A 55 16.07 -18.60 20.85
N GLY A 56 16.12 -19.55 19.91
CA GLY A 56 15.27 -20.75 19.88
C GLY A 56 13.92 -20.54 19.17
N ASP A 57 13.74 -19.37 18.55
CA ASP A 57 12.46 -18.89 18.01
C ASP A 57 12.25 -19.22 16.53
N LEU A 58 13.25 -19.81 15.85
CA LEU A 58 13.15 -20.18 14.43
C LEU A 58 11.96 -21.11 14.10
N PHE A 59 11.47 -21.87 15.10
CA PHE A 59 10.38 -22.83 14.94
C PHE A 59 9.02 -22.32 15.45
N ASP A 60 8.91 -21.04 15.79
CA ASP A 60 7.62 -20.41 16.02
C ASP A 60 6.92 -20.07 14.69
N SER A 61 5.65 -19.69 14.76
CA SER A 61 4.85 -19.39 13.55
C SER A 61 5.48 -18.28 12.69
N HIS A 62 6.20 -17.35 13.32
CA HIS A 62 6.78 -16.19 12.66
C HIS A 62 8.07 -16.53 11.90
N GLY A 63 8.94 -17.34 12.50
CA GLY A 63 10.11 -17.90 11.82
C GLY A 63 9.73 -18.78 10.62
N HIS A 64 8.62 -19.51 10.72
CA HIS A 64 8.07 -20.28 9.60
C HIS A 64 7.56 -19.38 8.46
N GLU A 65 6.77 -18.35 8.76
CA GLU A 65 6.28 -17.35 7.78
C GLU A 65 7.44 -16.69 7.02
N LEU A 66 8.50 -16.30 7.74
CA LEU A 66 9.68 -15.67 7.15
C LEU A 66 10.44 -16.61 6.20
N LEU A 67 10.64 -17.87 6.59
CA LEU A 67 11.33 -18.88 5.77
C LEU A 67 10.54 -19.24 4.50
N GLU A 68 9.21 -19.20 4.55
CA GLU A 68 8.37 -19.45 3.39
C GLU A 68 8.42 -18.28 2.41
N ALA A 69 8.21 -17.06 2.89
CA ALA A 69 8.29 -15.85 2.08
C ALA A 69 9.64 -15.75 1.34
N ALA A 70 10.72 -16.08 2.05
CA ALA A 70 12.06 -16.24 1.51
C ALA A 70 12.18 -17.31 0.41
N SER A 71 11.55 -18.47 0.59
CA SER A 71 11.57 -19.56 -0.38
C SER A 71 10.83 -19.19 -1.66
N ILE A 72 9.66 -18.54 -1.54
CA ILE A 72 8.89 -18.03 -2.68
C ILE A 72 9.74 -17.02 -3.45
N TYR A 73 10.35 -16.09 -2.73
CA TYR A 73 11.26 -15.10 -3.29
C TYR A 73 12.41 -15.73 -4.10
N GLN A 74 13.09 -16.72 -3.53
CA GLN A 74 14.19 -17.44 -4.20
C GLN A 74 13.72 -18.27 -5.40
N SER A 75 12.54 -18.90 -5.34
CA SER A 75 12.02 -19.71 -6.45
C SER A 75 11.73 -18.87 -7.69
N LEU A 76 11.27 -17.63 -7.49
CA LEU A 76 10.98 -16.68 -8.55
C LEU A 76 12.26 -16.06 -9.14
N GLN A 77 13.34 -15.93 -8.34
CA GLN A 77 14.67 -15.60 -8.85
C GLN A 77 15.22 -16.63 -9.85
N ALA A 78 14.84 -17.91 -9.70
CA ALA A 78 15.32 -18.99 -10.55
C ALA A 78 14.59 -19.09 -11.90
N GLU A 79 13.38 -18.52 -12.04
CA GLU A 79 12.56 -18.55 -13.27
C GLU A 79 13.00 -17.49 -14.32
N ARG A 80 14.19 -16.92 -14.11
CA ARG A 80 14.72 -15.72 -14.75
C ARG A 80 15.44 -16.02 -16.07
N VAL A 81 14.71 -16.07 -17.18
CA VAL A 81 15.28 -15.87 -18.54
C VAL A 81 14.35 -14.99 -19.39
N ALA A 82 14.90 -13.85 -19.83
CA ALA A 82 14.45 -12.99 -20.95
C ALA A 82 13.10 -12.27 -20.81
N ILE A 83 13.09 -11.07 -20.20
CA ILE A 83 12.27 -9.96 -20.71
C ILE A 83 13.15 -8.72 -20.74
N SER A 84 13.43 -8.24 -21.95
CA SER A 84 14.15 -7.02 -22.23
C SER A 84 13.39 -5.82 -21.70
N GLU A 85 14.13 -4.79 -21.30
CA GLU A 85 13.61 -3.47 -20.97
C GLU A 85 12.81 -2.91 -22.14
N ASP A 86 11.49 -3.05 -22.11
CA ASP A 86 10.62 -2.25 -22.96
C ASP A 86 10.56 -0.85 -22.34
N ALA A 87 11.64 -0.10 -22.55
CA ALA A 87 11.65 1.35 -22.52
C ALA A 87 10.80 1.86 -23.68
N GLU A 88 9.49 1.59 -23.65
CA GLU A 88 8.56 2.34 -24.46
C GLU A 88 8.50 3.75 -23.91
N SER A 89 9.31 4.61 -24.52
CA SER A 89 9.15 6.06 -24.50
C SER A 89 7.74 6.36 -25.03
N SER A 90 6.76 6.35 -24.13
CA SER A 90 5.41 6.81 -24.45
C SER A 90 5.53 8.30 -24.76
N GLY A 91 5.35 8.62 -26.05
CA GLY A 91 5.33 9.99 -26.55
C GLY A 91 4.37 10.82 -25.70
N GLY A 92 4.94 11.79 -25.00
CA GLY A 92 4.22 12.62 -24.05
C GLY A 92 3.10 13.40 -24.73
N ASP A 93 1.90 13.29 -24.17
CA ASP A 93 0.93 14.38 -24.16
C ASP A 93 1.68 15.65 -23.73
N PRO A 94 1.45 16.84 -24.34
CA PRO A 94 2.25 18.04 -24.07
C PRO A 94 2.23 18.33 -22.57
N SER A 95 3.32 17.97 -21.89
CA SER A 95 3.37 17.93 -20.44
C SER A 95 3.41 19.36 -19.95
N VAL A 96 2.41 19.74 -19.14
CA VAL A 96 2.51 20.94 -18.33
C VAL A 96 3.74 20.77 -17.45
N ASP A 97 4.67 21.71 -17.54
CA ASP A 97 5.86 21.74 -16.69
C ASP A 97 5.41 22.00 -15.24
N LEU A 98 5.85 21.16 -14.32
CA LEU A 98 5.62 21.33 -12.89
C LEU A 98 6.65 22.34 -12.37
N PRO A 99 6.24 23.56 -11.96
CA PRO A 99 7.19 24.54 -11.49
C PRO A 99 7.90 24.06 -10.23
N SER A 100 9.21 24.25 -10.16
CA SER A 100 10.05 23.78 -9.03
C SER A 100 9.54 24.24 -7.66
N HIS A 101 9.02 25.46 -7.55
CA HIS A 101 8.44 25.98 -6.31
C HIS A 101 7.17 25.24 -5.85
N ILE A 102 6.42 24.64 -6.78
CA ILE A 102 5.26 23.80 -6.47
C ILE A 102 5.72 22.41 -6.02
N GLY A 103 6.78 21.85 -6.64
CA GLY A 103 7.39 20.61 -6.14
C GLY A 103 7.86 20.72 -4.69
N GLN A 104 8.52 21.84 -4.33
CA GLN A 104 8.96 22.12 -2.96
C GLN A 104 7.80 22.28 -1.95
N CYS A 105 6.57 22.51 -2.41
CA CYS A 105 5.42 22.53 -1.50
C CYS A 105 5.16 21.15 -0.87
N VAL A 106 5.60 20.06 -1.51
CA VAL A 106 5.48 18.71 -0.93
C VAL A 106 6.34 18.58 0.33
N GLU A 107 7.60 19.01 0.26
CA GLU A 107 8.56 19.02 1.38
C GLU A 107 8.04 19.88 2.57
N ARG A 108 7.31 20.96 2.27
CA ARG A 108 6.74 21.89 3.26
C ARG A 108 5.33 21.52 3.72
N ASN A 109 4.75 20.46 3.15
CA ASN A 109 3.35 20.09 3.31
C ASN A 109 2.34 21.22 2.97
N ASP A 110 2.68 22.09 2.01
CA ASP A 110 1.87 23.25 1.61
C ASP A 110 0.84 22.86 0.52
N VAL A 111 -0.18 22.13 0.95
CA VAL A 111 -1.27 21.67 0.08
C VAL A 111 -2.05 22.84 -0.50
N ALA A 112 -2.18 23.94 0.24
CA ALA A 112 -2.87 25.14 -0.22
C ALA A 112 -2.20 25.73 -1.47
N ALA A 113 -0.88 25.80 -1.53
CA ALA A 113 -0.16 26.27 -2.71
C ALA A 113 -0.36 25.34 -3.91
N ILE A 114 -0.30 24.02 -3.70
CA ILE A 114 -0.54 23.02 -4.75
C ILE A 114 -1.96 23.16 -5.31
N LEU A 115 -2.98 23.21 -4.45
CA LEU A 115 -4.38 23.35 -4.86
C LEU A 115 -4.64 24.70 -5.57
N ARG A 116 -4.04 25.80 -5.08
CA ARG A 116 -4.12 27.11 -5.77
C ARG A 116 -3.50 27.06 -7.15
N TRP A 117 -2.40 26.34 -7.32
CA TRP A 117 -1.74 26.18 -8.61
C TRP A 117 -2.55 25.30 -9.57
N PHE A 118 -3.16 24.22 -9.09
CA PHE A 118 -4.10 23.44 -9.91
C PHE A 118 -5.25 24.30 -10.44
N GLY A 119 -5.76 25.21 -9.60
CA GLY A 119 -6.86 26.10 -9.95
C GLY A 119 -8.21 25.40 -9.83
N GLU A 120 -9.19 25.86 -10.60
CA GLU A 120 -10.55 25.32 -10.54
C GLU A 120 -10.61 23.89 -11.11
N ARG A 121 -11.25 22.97 -10.37
CA ARG A 121 -11.43 21.56 -10.77
C ARG A 121 -12.08 21.36 -12.14
N THR A 122 -12.85 22.34 -12.60
CA THR A 122 -13.58 22.29 -13.87
C THR A 122 -12.76 22.80 -15.05
N SER A 123 -11.57 23.37 -14.81
CA SER A 123 -10.67 23.85 -15.85
C SER A 123 -10.04 22.69 -16.62
N PRO A 124 -9.83 22.81 -17.94
CA PRO A 124 -9.16 21.79 -18.72
C PRO A 124 -7.69 21.60 -18.28
N GLU A 125 -7.04 22.67 -17.78
CA GLU A 125 -5.68 22.63 -17.26
C GLU A 125 -5.57 21.87 -15.94
N PHE A 126 -6.65 21.75 -15.16
CA PHE A 126 -6.63 21.09 -13.85
C PHE A 126 -6.08 19.66 -13.94
N LYS A 127 -6.63 18.85 -14.85
CA LYS A 127 -6.19 17.47 -15.07
C LYS A 127 -4.75 17.39 -15.58
N ALA A 128 -4.37 18.33 -16.44
CA ALA A 128 -3.01 18.41 -16.98
C ALA A 128 -1.99 18.82 -15.90
N ARG A 129 -2.36 19.72 -15.00
CA ARG A 129 -1.53 20.19 -13.88
C ARG A 129 -1.33 19.13 -12.81
N ILE A 130 -2.35 18.33 -12.50
CA ILE A 130 -2.24 17.23 -11.53
C ILE A 130 -1.14 16.24 -11.92
N ASN A 131 -1.02 15.95 -13.22
CA ASN A 131 -0.02 15.03 -13.77
C ASN A 131 1.16 15.77 -14.42
N ALA A 132 1.34 17.06 -14.09
CA ALA A 132 2.47 17.84 -14.55
C ALA A 132 3.79 17.24 -14.07
N ARG A 133 4.85 17.50 -14.83
CA ARG A 133 6.14 16.85 -14.63
C ARG A 133 7.25 17.87 -14.44
N ALA A 134 8.10 17.63 -13.45
CA ALA A 134 9.25 18.47 -13.14
C ALA A 134 10.41 18.08 -14.06
N SER A 135 10.67 18.91 -15.07
CA SER A 135 11.74 18.68 -16.03
C SER A 135 13.15 18.68 -15.39
N ASP A 136 13.30 19.33 -14.24
CA ASP A 136 14.53 19.38 -13.44
C ASP A 136 14.67 18.23 -12.44
N ARG A 137 13.65 17.37 -12.28
CA ARG A 137 13.63 16.20 -11.39
C ARG A 137 13.23 14.93 -12.12
N ASP A 138 14.03 14.49 -13.09
CA ASP A 138 13.76 13.25 -13.85
C ASP A 138 12.37 13.17 -14.51
N ASN A 139 11.71 14.30 -14.82
CA ASN A 139 10.31 14.32 -15.28
C ASN A 139 9.32 13.74 -14.25
N ALA A 140 9.63 13.91 -12.95
CA ALA A 140 8.81 13.45 -11.84
C ALA A 140 7.49 14.24 -11.74
N ALA A 141 6.38 13.52 -11.64
CA ALA A 141 5.11 14.07 -11.17
C ALA A 141 5.09 14.28 -9.65
N LEU A 142 4.13 15.08 -9.15
CA LEU A 142 3.97 15.32 -7.71
C LEU A 142 3.86 14.04 -6.88
N LEU A 143 3.22 12.98 -7.39
CA LEU A 143 3.14 11.69 -6.69
C LEU A 143 4.51 11.03 -6.47
N HIS A 144 5.47 11.21 -7.39
CA HIS A 144 6.85 10.72 -7.17
C HIS A 144 7.52 11.50 -6.04
N ILE A 145 7.34 12.82 -6.00
CA ILE A 145 7.91 13.67 -4.95
C ILE A 145 7.27 13.30 -3.60
N CYS A 146 5.96 13.05 -3.54
CA CYS A 146 5.31 12.55 -2.33
C CYS A 146 5.83 11.16 -1.92
N ALA A 147 6.12 10.29 -2.88
CA ALA A 147 6.70 8.98 -2.62
C ALA A 147 8.15 9.07 -2.09
N GLU A 148 8.95 9.99 -2.60
CA GLU A 148 10.32 10.26 -2.15
C GLU A 148 10.36 10.86 -0.73
N GLU A 149 9.46 11.80 -0.45
CA GLU A 149 9.37 12.47 0.87
C GLU A 149 8.53 11.69 1.89
N GLY A 150 7.89 10.58 1.49
CA GLY A 150 6.94 9.84 2.32
C GLY A 150 5.68 10.63 2.73
N ASN A 151 5.35 11.71 2.02
CA ASN A 151 4.21 12.57 2.31
C ASN A 151 2.89 11.96 1.80
N ALA A 152 2.34 11.03 2.59
CA ALA A 152 1.10 10.33 2.27
C ALA A 152 -0.13 11.25 2.27
N ASP A 153 -0.11 12.37 3.00
CA ASP A 153 -1.28 13.24 3.08
C ASP A 153 -1.51 13.99 1.77
N ILE A 154 -0.44 14.55 1.18
CA ILE A 154 -0.53 15.14 -0.16
C ILE A 154 -0.83 14.06 -1.19
N ALA A 155 -0.21 12.88 -1.09
CA ALA A 155 -0.50 11.78 -2.01
C ALA A 155 -1.99 11.40 -2.01
N ARG A 156 -2.65 11.35 -0.84
CA ARG A 156 -4.10 11.10 -0.74
C ARG A 156 -4.92 12.14 -1.48
N VAL A 157 -4.58 13.43 -1.30
CA VAL A 157 -5.26 14.52 -2.00
C VAL A 157 -5.07 14.39 -3.51
N LEU A 158 -3.84 14.16 -3.98
CA LEU A 158 -3.56 14.01 -5.41
C LEU A 158 -4.32 12.84 -6.03
N LEU A 159 -4.35 11.69 -5.36
CA LEU A 159 -5.07 10.50 -5.81
C LEU A 159 -6.59 10.74 -5.85
N GLN A 160 -7.16 11.41 -4.84
CA GLN A 160 -8.58 11.82 -4.83
C GLN A 160 -8.92 12.82 -5.95
N LEU A 161 -7.95 13.62 -6.38
CA LEU A 161 -8.10 14.51 -7.53
C LEU A 161 -7.91 13.82 -8.88
N GLY A 162 -7.54 12.54 -8.89
CA GLY A 162 -7.35 11.74 -10.10
C GLY A 162 -5.94 11.83 -10.69
N ALA A 163 -4.93 12.02 -9.84
CA ALA A 163 -3.55 11.80 -10.22
C ALA A 163 -3.34 10.36 -10.71
N ASP A 164 -2.54 10.22 -11.76
CA ASP A 164 -2.18 8.92 -12.33
C ASP A 164 -1.22 8.19 -11.39
N VAL A 165 -1.71 7.13 -10.74
CA VAL A 165 -0.97 6.34 -9.75
C VAL A 165 0.24 5.61 -10.36
N ASP A 166 0.21 5.34 -11.68
CA ASP A 166 1.24 4.63 -12.42
C ASP A 166 2.04 5.55 -13.35
N VAL A 167 1.98 6.88 -13.13
CA VAL A 167 2.74 7.86 -13.90
C VAL A 167 4.22 7.49 -13.90
N LYS A 168 4.85 7.46 -15.08
CA LYS A 168 6.28 7.11 -15.21
C LYS A 168 7.15 8.34 -15.31
N ASP A 169 8.24 8.35 -14.55
CA ASP A 169 9.34 9.30 -14.71
C ASP A 169 10.25 8.95 -15.91
N SER A 170 11.33 9.71 -16.12
CA SER A 170 12.29 9.50 -17.22
C SER A 170 13.05 8.18 -17.12
N GLY A 171 13.17 7.64 -15.91
CA GLY A 171 13.75 6.33 -15.67
C GLY A 171 12.75 5.20 -15.84
N GLY A 172 11.47 5.49 -16.12
CA GLY A 172 10.40 4.49 -16.15
C GLY A 172 9.95 4.04 -14.75
N GLY A 173 10.39 4.70 -13.68
CA GLY A 173 9.93 4.47 -12.32
C GLY A 173 8.52 5.05 -12.13
N THR A 174 7.68 4.34 -11.37
CA THR A 174 6.38 4.83 -10.91
C THR A 174 6.48 5.40 -9.49
N PRO A 175 5.46 6.12 -8.97
CA PRO A 175 5.44 6.53 -7.57
C PRO A 175 5.68 5.36 -6.60
N LEU A 176 5.06 4.21 -6.83
CA LEU A 176 5.27 3.00 -6.03
C LEU A 176 6.75 2.58 -6.01
N VAL A 177 7.43 2.57 -7.16
CA VAL A 177 8.87 2.25 -7.26
C VAL A 177 9.71 3.24 -6.45
N ARG A 178 9.38 4.53 -6.47
CA ARG A 178 10.10 5.55 -5.69
C ARG A 178 9.95 5.34 -4.18
N THR A 179 8.80 4.85 -3.70
CA THR A 179 8.61 4.57 -2.26
C THR A 179 9.58 3.52 -1.72
N LEU A 180 9.96 2.54 -2.55
CA LEU A 180 10.91 1.49 -2.18
C LEU A 180 12.34 2.02 -2.08
N GLN A 181 12.68 3.06 -2.85
CA GLN A 181 14.01 3.68 -2.80
C GLN A 181 14.18 4.66 -1.62
N ALA A 182 13.07 5.18 -1.10
CA ALA A 182 13.04 6.24 -0.09
C ALA A 182 12.54 5.79 1.29
N ASP A 183 12.41 4.48 1.53
CA ASP A 183 11.85 3.89 2.76
C ASP A 183 10.44 4.42 3.13
N ALA A 184 9.64 4.73 2.11
CA ALA A 184 8.30 5.30 2.23
C ALA A 184 7.19 4.31 1.85
N PHE A 185 7.51 3.01 1.78
CA PHE A 185 6.58 1.97 1.34
C PHE A 185 5.38 1.86 2.28
N GLU A 186 5.61 1.83 3.59
CA GLU A 186 4.54 1.68 4.59
C GLU A 186 3.52 2.83 4.56
N THR A 187 3.90 4.01 4.07
CA THR A 187 3.01 5.17 3.97
C THR A 187 2.47 5.35 2.55
N CYS A 188 3.30 5.83 1.63
CA CYS A 188 2.92 6.12 0.26
C CYS A 188 2.79 4.85 -0.58
N GLY A 189 3.56 3.80 -0.29
CA GLY A 189 3.53 2.55 -1.06
C GLY A 189 2.23 1.78 -0.85
N ARG A 190 1.84 1.57 0.41
CA ARG A 190 0.52 1.00 0.77
C ARG A 190 -0.62 1.80 0.18
N LEU A 191 -0.55 3.13 0.30
CA LEU A 191 -1.53 4.02 -0.32
C LEU A 191 -1.59 3.83 -1.85
N ALA A 192 -0.46 3.70 -2.54
CA ALA A 192 -0.47 3.48 -3.98
C ALA A 192 -1.14 2.14 -4.35
N LEU A 193 -0.85 1.06 -3.61
CA LEU A 193 -1.47 -0.26 -3.81
C LEU A 193 -2.98 -0.23 -3.59
N GLU A 194 -3.42 0.44 -2.54
CA GLU A 194 -4.82 0.69 -2.21
C GLU A 194 -5.58 1.38 -3.35
N TRP A 195 -4.89 2.24 -4.10
CA TRP A 195 -5.38 2.99 -5.27
C TRP A 195 -5.13 2.28 -6.60
N GLY A 196 -4.71 1.02 -6.55
CA GLY A 196 -4.64 0.18 -7.73
C GLY A 196 -3.32 0.22 -8.46
N ALA A 197 -2.26 0.80 -7.88
CA ALA A 197 -0.92 0.83 -8.48
C ALA A 197 -0.51 -0.54 -9.03
N THR A 198 0.09 -0.51 -10.22
CA THR A 198 0.61 -1.72 -10.83
C THR A 198 1.92 -2.13 -10.19
N THR A 199 1.95 -3.36 -9.67
CA THR A 199 3.17 -4.00 -9.16
C THR A 199 3.96 -4.70 -10.27
N ALA A 200 3.33 -4.84 -11.45
CA ALA A 200 3.81 -5.60 -12.60
C ALA A 200 5.06 -5.02 -13.28
N GLY A 201 5.47 -3.81 -12.91
CA GLY A 201 6.81 -3.35 -13.21
C GLY A 201 7.79 -4.17 -12.37
N ARG A 202 8.37 -5.23 -12.94
CA ARG A 202 9.41 -6.09 -12.33
C ARG A 202 10.50 -5.30 -11.60
N ARG A 203 10.65 -4.00 -11.91
CA ARG A 203 11.50 -3.02 -11.23
C ARG A 203 11.19 -2.82 -9.74
N ALA A 204 9.93 -2.83 -9.31
CA ALA A 204 9.58 -2.69 -7.89
C ALA A 204 10.08 -3.89 -7.08
N ILE A 205 9.77 -5.10 -7.56
CA ILE A 205 10.25 -6.35 -6.96
C ILE A 205 11.77 -6.46 -7.09
N ALA A 206 12.35 -6.04 -8.23
CA ALA A 206 13.79 -6.04 -8.45
C ALA A 206 14.56 -5.12 -7.51
N LEU A 207 13.96 -4.05 -6.98
CA LEU A 207 14.63 -3.20 -5.98
C LEU A 207 14.77 -3.90 -4.63
N LEU A 208 13.93 -4.90 -4.38
CA LEU A 208 13.99 -5.73 -3.19
C LEU A 208 14.94 -6.94 -3.41
N GLU A 209 15.56 -7.06 -4.61
CA GLU A 209 16.54 -8.11 -4.96
C GLU A 209 17.83 -7.96 -4.17
N GLY A 210 18.10 -8.97 -3.35
CA GLY A 210 19.32 -9.05 -2.54
C GLY A 210 19.22 -8.37 -1.18
N SER A 211 18.04 -7.87 -0.78
CA SER A 211 17.84 -7.42 0.60
C SER A 211 17.72 -8.62 1.55
N GLU A 212 18.36 -8.49 2.71
CA GLU A 212 18.29 -9.45 3.82
C GLU A 212 17.30 -8.99 4.90
N SER A 213 16.60 -7.86 4.71
CA SER A 213 15.66 -7.33 5.71
C SER A 213 14.30 -8.02 5.64
N GLU A 214 13.77 -8.43 6.79
CA GLU A 214 12.39 -8.92 6.93
C GLU A 214 11.38 -8.00 6.23
N ARG A 215 11.51 -6.68 6.39
CA ARG A 215 10.65 -5.67 5.78
C ARG A 215 10.56 -5.81 4.26
N ASP A 216 11.69 -6.04 3.61
CA ASP A 216 11.75 -6.12 2.15
C ASP A 216 11.19 -7.45 1.65
N VAL A 217 11.34 -8.53 2.41
CA VAL A 217 10.72 -9.83 2.14
C VAL A 217 9.20 -9.76 2.24
N PHE A 218 8.67 -9.17 3.31
CA PHE A 218 7.22 -8.96 3.48
C PHE A 218 6.68 -8.05 2.38
N THR A 219 7.39 -6.96 2.07
CA THR A 219 7.02 -6.04 0.98
C THR A 219 7.01 -6.75 -0.37
N ALA A 220 8.04 -7.54 -0.68
CA ALA A 220 8.09 -8.30 -1.92
C ALA A 220 6.94 -9.31 -1.99
N THR A 221 6.68 -10.05 -0.92
CA THR A 221 5.58 -11.03 -0.84
C THR A 221 4.24 -10.37 -1.07
N LEU A 222 4.00 -9.23 -0.43
CA LEU A 222 2.81 -8.42 -0.64
C LEU A 222 2.65 -8.01 -2.12
N LEU A 223 3.72 -7.46 -2.73
CA LEU A 223 3.72 -7.00 -4.13
C LEU A 223 3.57 -8.12 -5.16
N MET A 224 3.98 -9.34 -4.80
CA MET A 224 3.86 -10.53 -5.65
C MET A 224 2.47 -11.16 -5.57
N SER A 225 1.77 -11.01 -4.44
CA SER A 225 0.40 -11.50 -4.28
C SER A 225 -0.57 -10.68 -5.14
N GLU A 226 -1.66 -11.32 -5.60
CA GLU A 226 -2.64 -10.65 -6.46
C GLU A 226 -3.33 -9.48 -5.74
N LEU A 227 -3.65 -9.68 -4.46
CA LEU A 227 -4.48 -8.77 -3.66
C LEU A 227 -3.69 -7.99 -2.61
N GLY A 228 -2.41 -8.26 -2.40
CA GLY A 228 -1.61 -7.64 -1.35
C GLY A 228 -1.55 -6.12 -1.45
N GLY A 229 -1.83 -5.47 -0.32
CA GLY A 229 -1.94 -4.02 -0.17
C GLY A 229 -3.14 -3.41 -0.89
N ARG A 230 -3.96 -4.20 -1.58
CA ARG A 230 -5.09 -3.70 -2.38
C ARG A 230 -6.35 -3.61 -1.55
N ARG A 231 -7.21 -2.67 -1.94
CA ARG A 231 -8.59 -2.63 -1.48
C ARG A 231 -9.38 -3.73 -2.16
N CYS A 232 -10.12 -4.48 -1.35
CA CYS A 232 -10.94 -5.60 -1.79
C CYS A 232 -12.36 -5.45 -1.28
N GLU A 233 -13.28 -6.16 -1.92
CA GLU A 233 -14.64 -6.41 -1.47
C GLU A 233 -14.75 -7.87 -1.02
N VAL A 234 -15.35 -8.09 0.14
CA VAL A 234 -15.59 -9.45 0.65
C VAL A 234 -16.76 -10.09 -0.09
N VAL A 235 -16.56 -11.29 -0.62
CA VAL A 235 -17.54 -12.03 -1.42
C VAL A 235 -17.64 -13.49 -0.97
N GLY A 236 -18.85 -14.06 -1.02
CA GLY A 236 -19.06 -15.50 -0.81
C GLY A 236 -18.63 -16.03 0.57
N HIS A 237 -18.46 -15.17 1.57
CA HIS A 237 -18.02 -15.56 2.90
C HIS A 237 -19.20 -16.06 3.77
N GLY A 238 -18.94 -16.99 4.68
CA GLY A 238 -19.97 -17.61 5.52
C GLY A 238 -20.65 -16.65 6.51
N ARG A 239 -19.92 -15.60 6.93
CA ARG A 239 -20.51 -14.44 7.63
C ARG A 239 -21.16 -13.51 6.63
N SER A 240 -22.49 -13.61 6.50
CA SER A 240 -23.26 -12.84 5.52
C SER A 240 -23.21 -11.32 5.75
N ASP A 241 -22.95 -10.88 6.99
CA ASP A 241 -22.76 -9.49 7.37
C ASP A 241 -21.49 -8.86 6.79
N LEU A 242 -20.51 -9.68 6.41
CA LEU A 242 -19.26 -9.20 5.80
C LEU A 242 -19.38 -9.02 4.28
N ASN A 243 -20.25 -9.77 3.62
CA ASN A 243 -20.34 -9.75 2.16
C ASN A 243 -20.77 -8.38 1.64
N GLY A 244 -20.00 -7.84 0.68
CA GLY A 244 -20.18 -6.50 0.12
C GLY A 244 -19.41 -5.39 0.86
N ASN A 245 -18.89 -5.68 2.07
CA ASN A 245 -18.03 -4.74 2.78
C ASN A 245 -16.63 -4.72 2.16
N THR A 246 -15.96 -3.58 2.30
CA THR A 246 -14.61 -3.37 1.81
C THR A 246 -13.57 -3.54 2.91
N CYS A 247 -12.40 -4.03 2.51
CA CYS A 247 -11.23 -4.22 3.35
C CYS A 247 -9.96 -3.91 2.58
N VAL A 248 -8.84 -3.80 3.29
CA VAL A 248 -7.49 -3.76 2.69
C VAL A 248 -6.80 -5.07 3.05
N ALA A 249 -6.20 -5.74 2.07
CA ALA A 249 -5.44 -6.96 2.29
C ALA A 249 -4.01 -6.61 2.70
N ASP A 250 -3.79 -6.44 4.01
CA ASP A 250 -2.56 -5.87 4.58
C ASP A 250 -1.35 -6.79 4.48
N GLU A 251 -1.58 -8.11 4.52
CA GLU A 251 -0.57 -9.17 4.48
C GLU A 251 -1.10 -10.38 3.71
N HIS A 252 -0.24 -11.05 2.94
CA HIS A 252 -0.53 -12.33 2.28
C HIS A 252 0.13 -13.47 3.07
N LEU A 253 -0.64 -14.52 3.34
CA LEU A 253 -0.24 -15.75 4.03
C LEU A 253 -0.20 -16.90 3.00
N PRO A 254 0.97 -17.19 2.39
CA PRO A 254 1.05 -18.04 1.22
C PRO A 254 0.67 -19.50 1.46
N GLU A 255 0.97 -20.08 2.64
CA GLU A 255 0.69 -21.50 2.94
C GLU A 255 -0.77 -21.91 2.66
N LYS A 256 -1.70 -21.00 2.93
CA LYS A 256 -3.15 -21.24 2.84
C LYS A 256 -3.83 -20.40 1.76
N ASP A 257 -3.08 -19.57 1.07
CA ASP A 257 -3.58 -18.53 0.17
C ASP A 257 -4.67 -17.67 0.87
N GLU A 258 -4.33 -17.21 2.07
CA GLU A 258 -5.16 -16.36 2.91
C GLU A 258 -4.54 -14.96 3.00
N TYR A 259 -5.35 -13.98 3.38
CA TYR A 259 -4.91 -12.60 3.60
C TYR A 259 -5.34 -12.15 4.98
N ARG A 260 -4.44 -11.50 5.71
CA ARG A 260 -4.85 -10.64 6.82
C ARG A 260 -5.44 -9.38 6.22
N VAL A 261 -6.66 -9.07 6.62
CA VAL A 261 -7.39 -7.92 6.10
C VAL A 261 -7.87 -7.03 7.24
N THR A 262 -7.80 -5.73 7.04
CA THR A 262 -8.47 -4.74 7.89
C THR A 262 -9.73 -4.25 7.20
N MET A 263 -10.88 -4.43 7.85
CA MET A 263 -12.17 -3.93 7.36
C MET A 263 -12.21 -2.39 7.39
N GLU A 264 -12.65 -1.77 6.29
CA GLU A 264 -12.52 -0.32 6.07
C GLU A 264 -13.31 0.51 7.12
N HIS A 265 -14.55 0.13 7.41
CA HIS A 265 -15.47 0.87 8.28
C HIS A 265 -15.49 0.37 9.72
N SER A 266 -15.45 -0.96 9.93
CA SER A 266 -15.47 -1.53 11.28
C SER A 266 -14.10 -1.59 11.94
N ARG A 267 -13.01 -1.50 11.16
CA ARG A 267 -11.62 -1.72 11.61
C ARG A 267 -11.39 -3.08 12.26
N GLU A 268 -12.28 -4.03 11.99
CA GLU A 268 -12.11 -5.43 12.38
C GLU A 268 -10.97 -6.03 11.55
N GLU A 269 -10.02 -6.69 12.21
CA GLU A 269 -8.95 -7.46 11.56
C GLU A 269 -9.42 -8.91 11.41
N LEU A 270 -9.31 -9.45 10.20
CA LEU A 270 -9.77 -10.78 9.84
C LEU A 270 -8.74 -11.52 9.00
N VAL A 271 -8.83 -12.84 8.97
CA VAL A 271 -8.12 -13.67 7.99
C VAL A 271 -9.16 -14.21 7.02
N LEU A 272 -9.01 -13.86 5.74
CA LEU A 272 -9.94 -14.29 4.68
C LEU A 272 -9.16 -15.01 3.58
N SER A 273 -9.74 -16.09 3.04
CA SER A 273 -9.18 -16.78 1.88
C SER A 273 -9.24 -15.88 0.64
N HIS A 274 -8.29 -16.06 -0.28
CA HIS A 274 -8.32 -15.46 -1.61
C HIS A 274 -9.70 -15.58 -2.30
N GLU A 275 -10.37 -16.73 -2.19
CA GLU A 275 -11.69 -16.96 -2.81
C GLU A 275 -12.79 -16.04 -2.25
N ASN A 276 -12.59 -15.49 -1.05
CA ASN A 276 -13.52 -14.59 -0.41
C ASN A 276 -13.24 -13.11 -0.68
N LEU A 277 -12.26 -12.80 -1.52
CA LEU A 277 -11.84 -11.44 -1.79
C LEU A 277 -11.90 -11.16 -3.29
N LYS A 278 -12.45 -9.99 -3.62
CA LYS A 278 -12.46 -9.48 -4.98
C LYS A 278 -11.80 -8.11 -5.00
N ARG A 279 -10.80 -7.91 -5.86
CA ARG A 279 -10.13 -6.61 -6.04
C ARG A 279 -11.15 -5.50 -6.33
N ARG A 280 -11.05 -4.40 -5.58
CA ARG A 280 -11.89 -3.19 -5.68
C ARG A 280 -11.06 -1.97 -5.28
N ASP A 281 -10.09 -1.63 -6.12
CA ASP A 281 -9.17 -0.51 -5.90
C ASP A 281 -9.92 0.80 -5.66
N ARG A 282 -9.29 1.70 -4.89
CA ARG A 282 -9.81 3.04 -4.68
C ARG A 282 -9.83 3.82 -5.99
N THR A 283 -10.84 4.65 -6.15
CA THR A 283 -10.94 5.60 -7.25
C THR A 283 -11.39 6.95 -6.72
N PRO A 284 -11.24 8.06 -7.47
CA PRO A 284 -11.79 9.35 -7.08
C PRO A 284 -13.30 9.32 -6.79
N ARG A 285 -14.03 8.32 -7.29
CA ARG A 285 -15.48 8.14 -7.08
C ARG A 285 -15.82 7.16 -5.95
N ASP A 286 -14.93 6.22 -5.65
CA ASP A 286 -15.07 5.22 -4.58
C ASP A 286 -13.77 5.15 -3.74
N PRO A 287 -13.43 6.21 -2.99
CA PRO A 287 -12.19 6.25 -2.22
C PRO A 287 -12.29 5.55 -0.85
N GLY A 288 -13.50 5.25 -0.36
CA GLY A 288 -13.74 4.67 0.97
C GLY A 288 -13.59 5.66 2.14
N TYR A 289 -12.89 6.78 1.93
CA TYR A 289 -12.76 7.93 2.83
C TYR A 289 -12.63 9.20 2.01
N PHE A 290 -12.74 10.37 2.64
CA PHE A 290 -12.53 11.65 1.96
C PHE A 290 -11.56 12.53 2.74
N VAL A 291 -10.60 13.16 2.05
CA VAL A 291 -9.66 14.09 2.71
C VAL A 291 -10.12 15.50 2.37
N GLU A 292 -10.47 16.25 3.41
CA GLU A 292 -10.83 17.66 3.30
C GLU A 292 -9.63 18.51 3.65
N PHE A 293 -9.50 19.64 2.97
CA PHE A 293 -8.48 20.64 3.27
C PHE A 293 -9.17 21.93 3.71
N ASN A 294 -9.12 22.21 5.01
CA ASN A 294 -9.75 23.37 5.64
C ASN A 294 -8.69 24.19 6.37
N GLU A 295 -8.56 25.48 6.05
CA GLU A 295 -7.70 26.45 6.76
C GLU A 295 -6.23 26.02 6.97
N GLY A 296 -5.66 25.23 6.05
CA GLY A 296 -4.28 24.75 6.17
C GLY A 296 -4.14 23.38 6.83
N ALA A 297 -5.23 22.79 7.35
CA ALA A 297 -5.24 21.47 7.94
C ALA A 297 -5.94 20.45 7.03
N MET A 298 -5.34 19.26 6.92
CA MET A 298 -5.95 18.10 6.28
C MET A 298 -6.74 17.30 7.32
N THR A 299 -8.03 17.11 7.08
CA THR A 299 -8.90 16.29 7.92
C THR A 299 -9.44 15.13 7.11
N ARG A 300 -9.19 13.91 7.57
CA ARG A 300 -9.77 12.70 7.00
C ARG A 300 -11.19 12.51 7.54
N ARG A 301 -12.17 12.48 6.65
CA ARG A 301 -13.55 12.11 6.92
C ARG A 301 -13.74 10.63 6.64
N GLU A 302 -14.12 9.89 7.67
CA GLU A 302 -14.55 8.50 7.59
C GLU A 302 -16.07 8.44 7.39
N PHE A 303 -16.56 7.32 6.87
CA PHE A 303 -17.98 7.09 6.60
C PHE A 303 -18.43 5.80 7.28
N ALA A 304 -19.74 5.62 7.46
CA ALA A 304 -20.27 4.37 7.99
C ALA A 304 -20.35 3.28 6.90
N SER A 305 -20.42 3.68 5.62
CA SER A 305 -20.44 2.77 4.49
C SER A 305 -19.86 3.38 3.21
N ASN A 306 -19.61 2.53 2.22
CA ASN A 306 -19.12 2.96 0.90
C ASN A 306 -20.16 3.81 0.16
N GLU A 307 -21.45 3.48 0.31
CA GLU A 307 -22.55 4.20 -0.34
C GLU A 307 -22.64 5.63 0.19
N GLU A 308 -22.45 5.82 1.51
CA GLU A 308 -22.40 7.14 2.13
C GLU A 308 -21.20 7.94 1.60
N CYS A 309 -20.02 7.32 1.53
CA CYS A 309 -18.81 7.94 0.97
C CYS A 309 -19.03 8.38 -0.49
N GLN A 310 -19.55 7.48 -1.32
CA GLN A 310 -19.82 7.75 -2.74
C GLN A 310 -20.87 8.85 -2.93
N ALA A 311 -21.94 8.85 -2.13
CA ALA A 311 -22.96 9.89 -2.17
C ALA A 311 -22.37 11.26 -1.79
N PHE A 312 -21.52 11.30 -0.76
CA PHE A 312 -20.81 12.52 -0.38
C PHE A 312 -19.88 13.01 -1.51
N VAL A 313 -19.04 12.15 -2.06
CA VAL A 313 -18.14 12.48 -3.18
C VAL A 313 -18.92 12.99 -4.39
N ALA A 314 -20.03 12.35 -4.74
CA ALA A 314 -20.92 12.78 -5.81
C ALA A 314 -21.52 14.17 -5.55
N SER A 315 -21.86 14.48 -4.29
CA SER A 315 -22.39 15.79 -3.90
C SER A 315 -21.36 16.92 -4.07
N ILE A 316 -20.08 16.66 -3.77
CA ILE A 316 -18.99 17.62 -3.97
C ILE A 316 -18.75 17.86 -5.47
N ALA A 317 -18.73 16.79 -6.27
CA ALA A 317 -18.62 16.92 -7.71
C ALA A 317 -19.80 17.70 -8.33
N ALA A 318 -21.01 17.54 -7.75
CA ALA A 318 -22.18 18.29 -8.17
C ALA A 318 -22.14 19.77 -7.75
N SER A 319 -21.66 20.11 -6.54
CA SER A 319 -21.51 21.50 -6.10
C SER A 319 -20.50 22.27 -6.94
N ASP A 320 -19.40 21.62 -7.33
CA ASP A 320 -18.43 22.17 -8.28
C ASP A 320 -19.10 22.45 -9.66
N GLY A 321 -20.12 21.66 -10.03
CA GLY A 321 -20.94 21.86 -11.23
C GLY A 321 -22.04 22.94 -11.11
N VAL A 322 -22.67 23.09 -9.94
CA VAL A 322 -23.73 24.08 -9.68
C VAL A 322 -23.18 25.51 -9.61
N ALA A 323 -21.95 25.70 -9.10
CA ALA A 323 -21.24 26.98 -9.19
C ALA A 323 -21.13 27.49 -10.64
N ARG A 324 -21.04 26.56 -11.60
CA ARG A 324 -20.99 26.83 -13.05
C ARG A 324 -22.32 27.31 -13.63
N ALA A 325 -23.45 26.74 -13.21
CA ALA A 325 -24.77 27.17 -13.67
C ALA A 325 -25.09 28.59 -13.21
N ALA A 326 -24.79 28.91 -11.95
CA ALA A 326 -24.98 30.26 -11.40
C ALA A 326 -24.08 31.32 -12.05
N GLN A 327 -22.82 30.99 -12.37
CA GLN A 327 -21.90 31.90 -13.08
C GLN A 327 -22.22 32.05 -14.58
N ALA A 328 -22.70 31.00 -15.23
CA ALA A 328 -23.16 31.05 -16.62
C ALA A 328 -24.45 31.87 -16.77
N GLU A 329 -25.41 31.76 -15.84
CA GLU A 329 -26.60 32.61 -15.82
C GLU A 329 -26.26 34.07 -15.53
N ALA A 330 -25.30 34.35 -14.63
CA ALA A 330 -24.84 35.71 -14.35
C ALA A 330 -24.14 36.37 -15.55
N THR A 331 -23.35 35.62 -16.33
CA THR A 331 -22.69 36.12 -17.55
C THR A 331 -23.66 36.30 -18.71
N THR A 332 -24.69 35.44 -18.83
CA THR A 332 -25.76 35.59 -19.83
C THR A 332 -26.62 36.83 -19.55
N ASN A 333 -26.98 37.07 -18.28
CA ASN A 333 -27.73 38.27 -17.88
C ASN A 333 -26.93 39.59 -18.06
N GLN A 334 -25.60 39.55 -17.96
CA GLN A 334 -24.74 40.71 -18.27
C GLN A 334 -24.55 40.95 -19.78
N ALA A 335 -24.58 39.89 -20.60
CA ALA A 335 -24.54 40.00 -22.05
C ALA A 335 -25.87 40.54 -22.65
N GLU A 336 -27.00 40.18 -22.07
CA GLU A 336 -28.31 40.74 -22.44
C GLU A 336 -28.47 42.21 -21.99
N ALA A 337 -27.86 42.60 -20.87
CA ALA A 337 -27.88 44.00 -20.41
C ALA A 337 -26.97 44.95 -21.22
N THR A 338 -25.98 44.42 -21.95
CA THR A 338 -25.02 45.22 -22.74
C THR A 338 -25.35 45.29 -24.24
N THR A 339 -26.39 44.58 -24.69
CA THR A 339 -26.82 44.53 -26.10
C THR A 339 -28.05 45.39 -26.42
N ASN A 340 -28.37 46.39 -25.59
CA ASN A 340 -29.45 47.33 -25.87
C ASN A 340 -28.94 48.73 -26.30
N PRO A 341 -28.40 48.92 -27.52
CA PRO A 341 -28.17 50.25 -28.07
C PRO A 341 -29.46 50.68 -28.81
N ASN A 342 -30.39 51.33 -28.09
CA ASN A 342 -31.32 52.36 -28.59
C ASN A 342 -32.64 52.40 -27.80
N SER A 343 -32.80 53.45 -26.99
CA SER A 343 -34.05 54.22 -26.90
C SER A 343 -33.64 55.61 -26.39
N SER A 344 -33.31 56.51 -27.32
CA SER A 344 -34.19 57.58 -27.84
C SER A 344 -34.47 58.68 -26.81
#